data_AF-A0A5J6H943-F1
#
_entry.id   AF-A0A5J6H943-F1
#
_cell.length_a   1.000
_cell.length_b   1.000
_cell.length_c   1.000
_cell.angle_alpha   90.00
_cell.angle_beta   90.00
_cell.angle_gamma   90.00
#
_symmetry.space_group_name_H-M   'P 1'
#
loop_
_entity.id
_entity.type
_entity.pdbx_description
1 polymer ?
#
loop_
_entity_poly.entity_id
_entity_poly.type
_entity_poly.pdbx_seq_one_letter_code
_entity_poly.pdbx_strand_id
1 'polypeptide(L)'
;MVGDGNHVVGAGDGAAKATATVTEAQLAALHDAFTSVRAEIPPEDPATDRAAELLDELEEAVTTPQTDLTTMAYVRRWFATNLPALAGSVAALLVHPVVAQLAEAAGGGLAAGYHDLVNG
;
A
#
# COMPACT_ATOMS: atom_id res chain seq x y z
N MET A 1 -14.57 45.40 14.62
CA MET A 1 -13.58 44.98 13.63
C MET A 1 -12.40 44.37 14.39
N VAL A 2 -12.02 43.14 14.00
CA VAL A 2 -10.83 42.35 14.38
C VAL A 2 -10.75 41.96 15.87
N GLY A 3 -10.78 40.70 16.32
CA GLY A 3 -10.68 39.40 15.66
C GLY A 3 -9.25 38.88 15.66
N ASP A 4 -8.77 38.28 16.76
CA ASP A 4 -7.59 37.41 16.76
C ASP A 4 -7.68 36.39 17.90
N GLY A 5 -8.28 35.23 17.58
CA GLY A 5 -8.17 34.03 18.37
C GLY A 5 -6.87 33.32 18.02
N ASN A 6 -5.82 33.56 18.82
CA ASN A 6 -4.58 32.80 18.69
C ASN A 6 -4.74 31.45 19.40
N HIS A 7 -5.08 30.42 18.63
CA HIS A 7 -5.16 29.04 19.11
C HIS A 7 -3.76 28.41 19.00
N VAL A 8 -3.09 28.28 20.14
CA VAL A 8 -1.88 27.48 20.30
C VAL A 8 -2.22 26.02 20.05
N VAL A 9 -1.66 25.42 19.00
CA VAL A 9 -1.56 23.96 18.90
C VAL A 9 -0.10 23.63 18.70
N GLY A 10 0.56 23.28 19.81
CA GLY A 10 1.81 22.54 19.76
C GLY A 10 1.53 21.17 19.16
N ALA A 11 2.11 20.88 18.00
CA ALA A 11 2.29 19.51 17.55
C ALA A 11 3.56 19.00 18.21
N GLY A 12 3.42 18.49 19.44
CA GLY A 12 4.46 17.73 20.09
C GLY A 12 4.68 16.40 19.37
N ASP A 13 5.93 16.11 19.07
CA ASP A 13 6.45 14.75 18.93
C ASP A 13 6.05 13.97 20.19
N GLY A 14 5.03 13.11 20.12
CA GLY A 14 4.56 12.38 21.30
C GLY A 14 3.18 11.72 21.26
N ALA A 15 2.53 11.58 20.11
CA ALA A 15 1.26 10.84 19.98
C ALA A 15 1.30 9.69 18.95
N ALA A 16 2.50 9.22 18.59
CA ALA A 16 2.69 8.02 17.77
C ALA A 16 2.48 6.73 18.62
N LYS A 17 1.30 6.59 19.21
CA LYS A 17 0.73 5.29 19.63
C LYS A 17 -0.78 5.39 19.89
N ALA A 18 -1.50 6.11 19.05
CA ALA A 18 -2.91 5.84 18.86
C ALA A 18 -2.98 4.69 17.85
N THR A 19 -3.78 3.65 18.14
CA THR A 19 -4.18 2.63 17.16
C THR A 19 -4.78 3.35 15.96
N ALA A 20 -3.95 3.64 14.96
CA ALA A 20 -4.29 4.52 13.85
C ALA A 20 -5.16 3.72 12.88
N THR A 21 -6.47 3.80 13.07
CA THR A 21 -7.42 3.40 12.04
C THR A 21 -7.06 4.14 10.77
N VAL A 22 -6.79 3.40 9.69
CA VAL A 22 -6.48 3.98 8.39
C VAL A 22 -7.64 4.87 7.95
N THR A 23 -7.32 6.10 7.62
CA THR A 23 -8.29 7.12 7.20
C THR A 23 -8.66 6.98 5.72
N GLU A 24 -9.81 7.54 5.32
CA GLU A 24 -10.22 7.59 3.91
C GLU A 24 -9.19 8.29 3.02
N ALA A 25 -8.56 9.36 3.52
CA ALA A 25 -7.50 10.08 2.78
C ALA A 25 -6.26 9.21 2.56
N GLN A 26 -5.91 8.37 3.53
CA GLN A 26 -4.80 7.41 3.39
C GLN A 26 -5.13 6.30 2.39
N LEU A 27 -6.38 5.80 2.38
CA LEU A 27 -6.84 4.84 1.37
C LEU A 27 -6.85 5.46 -0.03
N ALA A 28 -7.29 6.72 -0.16
CA ALA A 28 -7.23 7.44 -1.43
C ALA A 28 -5.78 7.58 -1.93
N ALA A 29 -4.84 7.94 -1.06
CA ALA A 29 -3.42 8.01 -1.42
C ALA A 29 -2.85 6.64 -1.86
N LEU A 30 -3.29 5.54 -1.25
CA LEU A 30 -2.92 4.19 -1.67
C LEU A 30 -3.51 3.88 -3.07
N HIS A 31 -4.77 4.22 -3.31
CA HIS A 31 -5.42 4.05 -4.62
C HIS A 31 -4.73 4.85 -5.73
N ASP A 32 -4.31 6.09 -5.44
CA ASP A 32 -3.54 6.92 -6.37
C ASP A 32 -2.18 6.29 -6.72
N ALA A 33 -1.55 5.63 -5.75
CA ALA A 33 -0.30 4.90 -5.99
C ALA A 33 -0.54 3.70 -6.93
N PHE A 34 -1.60 2.91 -6.72
CA PHE A 34 -1.98 1.84 -7.65
C PHE A 34 -2.27 2.36 -9.05
N THR A 35 -3.03 3.46 -9.15
CA THR A 35 -3.34 4.12 -10.42
C THR A 35 -2.07 4.55 -11.15
N SER A 36 -1.08 5.06 -10.42
CA SER A 36 0.21 5.45 -10.99
C SER A 36 0.96 4.24 -11.57
N VAL A 37 1.00 3.11 -10.85
CA VAL A 37 1.66 1.89 -11.35
C VAL A 37 0.91 1.29 -12.54
N ARG A 38 -0.43 1.32 -12.57
CA ARG A 38 -1.21 0.89 -13.75
C ARG A 38 -0.84 1.69 -15.00
N ALA A 39 -0.59 3.00 -14.86
CA ALA A 39 -0.20 3.87 -15.97
C ALA A 39 1.20 3.57 -16.52
N GLU A 40 2.05 2.85 -15.77
CA GLU A 40 3.37 2.41 -16.21
C GLU A 40 3.32 1.10 -17.01
N ILE A 41 2.18 0.40 -17.06
CA ILE A 41 2.04 -0.85 -17.81
C ILE A 41 2.21 -0.58 -19.32
N PRO A 42 3.15 -1.25 -20.00
CA PRO A 42 3.36 -1.03 -21.43
C PRO A 42 2.17 -1.57 -22.23
N PRO A 43 1.42 -0.74 -22.99
CA PRO A 43 0.15 -1.15 -23.59
C PRO A 43 0.28 -2.16 -24.73
N GLU A 44 1.49 -2.37 -25.26
CA GLU A 44 1.76 -3.32 -26.34
C GLU A 44 2.38 -4.64 -25.84
N ASP A 45 2.56 -4.80 -24.52
CA ASP A 45 3.11 -6.02 -23.94
C ASP A 45 2.02 -7.13 -23.89
N PRO A 46 2.30 -8.38 -24.27
CA PRO A 46 1.33 -9.47 -24.18
C PRO A 46 0.86 -9.76 -22.73
N ALA A 47 1.60 -9.30 -21.72
CA ALA A 47 1.25 -9.45 -20.32
C ALA A 47 0.42 -8.28 -19.76
N THR A 48 0.07 -7.28 -20.59
CA THR A 48 -0.66 -6.04 -20.18
C THR A 48 -1.92 -6.35 -19.38
N ASP A 49 -2.83 -7.13 -19.95
CA ASP A 49 -4.12 -7.43 -19.33
C ASP A 49 -3.92 -8.15 -17.98
N ARG A 50 -3.00 -9.12 -17.95
CA ARG A 50 -2.70 -9.85 -16.72
C ARG A 50 -2.03 -8.98 -15.67
N ALA A 51 -1.18 -8.04 -16.06
CA ALA A 51 -0.56 -7.09 -15.15
C ALA A 51 -1.61 -6.16 -14.51
N ALA A 52 -2.59 -5.70 -15.29
CA ALA A 52 -3.69 -4.89 -14.77
C ALA A 52 -4.54 -5.68 -13.77
N GLU A 53 -4.94 -6.91 -14.12
CA GLU A 53 -5.69 -7.80 -13.23
C GLU A 53 -4.94 -8.05 -11.91
N LEU A 54 -3.63 -8.30 -11.98
CA LEU A 54 -2.81 -8.55 -10.79
C LEU A 54 -2.66 -7.33 -9.90
N LEU A 55 -2.69 -6.11 -10.44
CA LEU A 55 -2.72 -4.90 -9.64
C LEU A 55 -4.06 -4.72 -8.93
N ASP A 56 -5.17 -5.12 -9.58
CA ASP A 56 -6.49 -5.12 -8.94
C ASP A 56 -6.58 -6.18 -7.84
N GLU A 57 -6.10 -7.41 -8.10
CA GLU A 57 -5.98 -8.48 -7.10
C GLU A 57 -5.10 -8.03 -5.91
N LEU A 58 -4.00 -7.32 -6.19
CA LEU A 58 -3.12 -6.80 -5.16
C LEU A 58 -3.79 -5.69 -4.33
N GLU A 59 -4.51 -4.77 -4.98
CA GLU A 59 -5.24 -3.69 -4.28
C GLU A 59 -6.31 -4.26 -3.36
N GLU A 60 -7.05 -5.27 -3.81
CA GLU A 60 -8.00 -5.99 -2.96
C GLU A 60 -7.27 -6.70 -1.80
N ALA A 61 -6.22 -7.46 -2.10
CA ALA A 61 -5.45 -8.21 -1.09
C ALA A 61 -4.95 -7.32 0.04
N VAL A 62 -4.47 -6.10 -0.26
CA VAL A 62 -3.97 -5.18 0.78
C VAL A 62 -5.08 -4.48 1.55
N THR A 63 -6.25 -4.23 0.94
CA THR A 63 -7.35 -3.48 1.56
C THR A 63 -8.37 -4.35 2.29
N THR A 64 -8.34 -5.67 2.09
CA THR A 64 -9.20 -6.59 2.84
C THR A 64 -8.86 -6.61 4.34
N PRO A 65 -9.84 -6.87 5.24
CA PRO A 65 -9.61 -6.87 6.69
C PRO A 65 -8.57 -7.89 7.19
N GLN A 66 -8.30 -8.96 6.43
CA GLN A 66 -7.34 -10.00 6.80
C GLN A 66 -6.02 -9.96 6.02
N THR A 67 -5.79 -8.93 5.19
CA THR A 67 -4.59 -8.75 4.33
C THR A 67 -4.04 -10.06 3.75
N ASP A 68 -4.33 -10.36 2.48
CA ASP A 68 -3.89 -11.61 1.86
C ASP A 68 -2.41 -11.58 1.43
N LEU A 69 -1.54 -11.97 2.37
CA LEU A 69 -0.09 -12.07 2.16
C LEU A 69 0.30 -13.07 1.06
N THR A 70 -0.53 -14.09 0.80
CA THR A 70 -0.24 -15.09 -0.23
C THR A 70 -0.38 -14.46 -1.61
N THR A 71 -1.46 -13.72 -1.82
CA THR A 71 -1.70 -12.98 -3.06
C THR A 71 -0.66 -11.89 -3.25
N MET A 72 -0.31 -11.14 -2.20
CA MET A 72 0.76 -10.12 -2.26
C MET A 72 2.11 -10.71 -2.72
N ALA A 73 2.51 -11.85 -2.15
CA ALA A 73 3.77 -12.52 -2.52
C ALA A 73 3.73 -13.06 -3.96
N TYR A 74 2.59 -13.62 -4.37
CA TYR A 74 2.37 -14.12 -5.72
C TYR A 74 2.48 -13.00 -6.76
N VAL A 75 1.78 -11.88 -6.56
CA VAL A 75 1.81 -10.73 -7.47
C VAL A 75 3.23 -10.18 -7.59
N ARG A 76 3.91 -9.94 -6.46
CA ARG A 76 5.31 -9.48 -6.43
C ARG A 76 6.21 -10.37 -7.28
N ARG A 77 6.12 -11.69 -7.10
CA ARG A 77 6.92 -12.68 -7.83
C ARG A 77 6.57 -12.70 -9.32
N TRP A 78 5.30 -12.57 -9.66
CA TRP A 78 4.85 -12.57 -11.04
C TRP A 78 5.44 -11.36 -11.80
N PHE A 79 5.39 -10.16 -11.21
CA PHE A 79 5.98 -8.97 -11.82
C PHE A 79 7.50 -9.08 -11.93
N ALA A 80 8.18 -9.56 -10.90
CA ALA A 80 9.63 -9.81 -10.95
C ALA A 80 10.04 -10.78 -12.08
N THR A 81 9.14 -11.68 -12.49
CA THR A 81 9.40 -12.70 -13.52
C THR A 81 9.00 -12.22 -14.92
N ASN A 82 7.82 -11.63 -15.05
CA ASN A 82 7.20 -11.35 -16.36
C ASN A 82 7.41 -9.90 -16.80
N LEU A 83 7.42 -8.95 -15.85
CA LEU A 83 7.60 -7.52 -16.13
C LEU A 83 8.63 -6.91 -15.16
N PRO A 84 9.92 -7.29 -15.24
CA PRO A 84 10.95 -6.85 -14.31
C PRO A 84 11.10 -5.32 -14.22
N ALA A 85 10.75 -4.60 -15.29
CA ALA A 85 10.76 -3.14 -15.33
C ALA A 85 9.78 -2.51 -14.32
N LEU A 86 8.67 -3.18 -14.00
CA LEU A 86 7.66 -2.72 -13.03
C LEU A 86 7.82 -3.33 -11.64
N ALA A 87 8.72 -4.32 -11.48
CA ALA A 87 8.89 -5.02 -10.20
C ALA A 87 9.27 -4.06 -9.06
N GLY A 88 10.02 -3.00 -9.35
CA GLY A 88 10.34 -1.94 -8.39
C GLY A 88 9.11 -1.14 -7.95
N SER A 89 8.27 -0.73 -8.89
CA SER A 89 7.03 0.01 -8.63
C SER A 89 6.04 -0.83 -7.81
N VAL A 90 5.91 -2.12 -8.12
CA VAL A 90 5.08 -3.06 -7.35
C VAL A 90 5.64 -3.30 -5.95
N ALA A 91 6.96 -3.44 -5.80
CA ALA A 91 7.58 -3.53 -4.48
C ALA A 91 7.36 -2.25 -3.66
N ALA A 92 7.36 -1.07 -4.30
CA ALA A 92 7.07 0.21 -3.65
C ALA A 92 5.62 0.29 -3.10
N LEU A 93 4.64 -0.28 -3.80
CA LEU A 93 3.27 -0.42 -3.29
C LEU A 93 3.23 -1.28 -2.02
N LEU A 94 3.97 -2.39 -2.01
CA LEU A 94 3.98 -3.30 -0.87
C LEU A 94 4.60 -2.67 0.37
N VAL A 95 5.61 -1.80 0.24
CA VAL A 95 6.22 -1.10 1.39
C VAL A 95 5.53 0.23 1.73
N HIS A 96 4.40 0.53 1.08
CA HIS A 96 3.67 1.77 1.30
C HIS A 96 3.21 1.88 2.77
N PRO A 97 3.32 3.07 3.42
CA PRO A 97 3.01 3.20 4.84
C PRO A 97 1.59 2.80 5.22
N VAL A 98 0.64 2.92 4.30
CA VAL A 98 -0.75 2.51 4.52
C VAL A 98 -0.89 0.99 4.54
N VAL A 99 -0.15 0.27 3.67
CA VAL A 99 -0.15 -1.20 3.66
C VAL A 99 0.44 -1.74 4.96
N ALA A 100 1.52 -1.13 5.46
CA ALA A 100 2.08 -1.47 6.77
C ALA A 100 1.06 -1.27 7.91
N GLN A 101 0.36 -0.13 7.94
CA GLN A 101 -0.68 0.14 8.93
C GLN A 101 -1.85 -0.86 8.85
N LEU A 102 -2.29 -1.24 7.64
CA LEU A 102 -3.34 -2.24 7.45
C LEU A 102 -2.90 -3.62 7.97
N ALA A 103 -1.67 -4.04 7.67
CA ALA A 103 -1.12 -5.30 8.18
C ALA A 103 -0.98 -5.32 9.71
N GLU A 104 -0.55 -4.20 10.31
CA GLU A 104 -0.49 -4.03 11.77
C GLU A 104 -1.88 -4.09 12.41
N ALA A 105 -2.88 -3.45 11.79
CA ALA A 105 -4.26 -3.45 12.26
C ALA A 105 -4.93 -4.83 12.14
N ALA A 106 -4.53 -5.64 11.16
CA ALA A 106 -5.03 -7.00 10.97
C ALA A 106 -4.49 -8.00 12.03
N GLY A 107 -3.40 -7.65 12.73
CA GLY A 107 -2.90 -8.33 13.91
C GLY A 107 -1.44 -8.81 13.81
N GLY A 108 -0.84 -9.12 14.97
CA GLY A 108 0.61 -9.36 15.08
C GLY A 108 1.17 -10.50 14.22
N GLY A 109 0.39 -11.56 13.97
CA GLY A 109 0.79 -12.66 13.08
C GLY A 109 0.87 -12.24 11.61
N LEU A 110 -0.07 -11.41 11.15
CA LEU A 110 -0.08 -10.84 9.80
C LEU A 110 1.00 -9.77 9.64
N ALA A 111 1.20 -8.92 10.65
CA ALA A 111 2.27 -7.93 10.64
C ALA A 111 3.67 -8.57 10.50
N ALA A 112 3.92 -9.69 11.19
CA ALA A 112 5.17 -10.43 11.07
C ALA A 112 5.34 -11.04 9.67
N GLY A 113 4.31 -11.72 9.16
CA GLY A 113 4.35 -12.30 7.81
C GLY A 113 4.51 -11.24 6.70
N TYR A 114 3.88 -10.08 6.87
CA TYR A 114 4.06 -8.92 5.99
C TYR A 114 5.51 -8.42 6.03
N HIS A 115 6.11 -8.30 7.21
CA HIS A 115 7.50 -7.88 7.36
C HIS A 115 8.47 -8.84 6.64
N ASP A 116 8.25 -10.15 6.76
CA ASP A 116 9.03 -11.15 6.04
C ASP A 116 8.83 -11.04 4.52
N LEU A 117 7.61 -10.78 4.07
CA LEU A 117 7.28 -10.60 2.65
C LEU A 117 7.99 -9.40 2.01
N VAL A 118 8.13 -8.28 2.72
CA VAL A 118 8.74 -7.07 2.16
C VAL A 118 10.27 -7.02 2.28
N ASN A 119 10.86 -7.77 3.22
CA ASN A 119 12.32 -7.82 3.43
C ASN A 119 12.99 -9.08 2.86
N GLY A 120 12.23 -10.10 2.47
CA GLY A 120 12.73 -11.31 1.81
C GLY A 120 12.93 -11.14 0.30
#